data_AF-A0A7S4CHI1-F1
#
_entry.id   AF-A0A7S4CHI1-F1
#
_cell.length_a   1.000
_cell.length_b   1.000
_cell.length_c   1.000
_cell.angle_alpha   90.00
_cell.angle_beta   90.00
_cell.angle_gamma   90.00
#
_symmetry.space_group_name_H-M   'P 1'
#
loop_
_entity.id
_entity.type
_entity.pdbx_description
1 polymer ?
#
loop_
_entity_poly.entity_id
_entity_poly.type
_entity_poly.pdbx_seq_one_letter_code
_entity_poly.pdbx_strand_id
1 'polypeptide(L)'
;CAAAGAASEALCVSDSLGLPDPDMQRALRPVLYAHQGGTIPVFPISFSLPEDLFVRAVPQKTKYFSSIMPGNGSTYLHNLEDYKAEYGRSYFAVTRKKAGWDCLRHVEVIALGAVPYVPDLQFLPPKTMVFYPRALLEEARNF
;
A
#
# COMPACT_ATOMS: atom_id res chain seq x y z
N CYS A 1 16.03 49.15 4.06
CA CYS A 1 16.63 48.53 5.25
C CYS A 1 15.70 47.42 5.70
N ALA A 2 16.24 46.20 5.81
CA ALA A 2 15.64 44.95 6.30
C ALA A 2 14.46 44.32 5.54
N ALA A 3 14.75 43.13 5.04
CA ALA A 3 13.95 42.23 4.22
C ALA A 3 12.70 41.69 4.92
N ALA A 4 11.62 41.59 4.14
CA ALA A 4 10.46 40.77 4.46
C ALA A 4 10.87 39.29 4.53
N GLY A 5 10.41 38.62 5.60
CA GLY A 5 10.73 37.23 5.91
C GLY A 5 10.33 36.28 4.77
N ALA A 6 11.26 35.42 4.42
CA ALA A 6 11.07 34.32 3.50
C ALA A 6 10.02 33.35 4.07
N ALA A 7 8.79 33.42 3.55
CA ALA A 7 7.91 32.28 3.54
C ALA A 7 8.61 31.19 2.71
N SER A 8 9.20 30.22 3.40
CA SER A 8 9.73 29.00 2.79
C SER A 8 8.64 28.40 1.91
N GLU A 9 8.84 28.48 0.61
CA GLU A 9 7.97 27.90 -0.41
C GLU A 9 7.69 26.44 -0.03
N ALA A 10 6.47 26.20 0.46
CA ALA A 10 5.91 24.86 0.41
C ALA A 10 5.84 24.54 -1.07
N LEU A 11 6.79 23.73 -1.54
CA LEU A 11 6.89 23.23 -2.90
C LEU A 11 5.52 22.64 -3.26
N CYS A 12 4.67 23.46 -3.89
CA CYS A 12 3.36 23.05 -4.37
C CYS A 12 3.60 22.20 -5.59
N VAL A 13 3.92 20.93 -5.36
CA VAL A 13 3.82 19.85 -6.35
C VAL A 13 2.34 19.49 -6.52
N SER A 14 1.45 20.48 -6.66
CA SER A 14 0.03 20.27 -6.88
C SER A 14 -0.34 20.33 -8.36
N ASP A 15 0.42 21.06 -9.18
CA ASP A 15 0.00 21.36 -10.55
C ASP A 15 0.63 20.49 -11.64
N SER A 16 1.61 19.64 -11.33
CA SER A 16 2.36 18.87 -12.35
C SER A 16 2.06 17.37 -12.44
N LEU A 17 1.25 16.80 -11.54
CA LEU A 17 0.93 15.36 -11.55
C LEU A 17 -0.42 15.00 -12.21
N GLY A 18 -1.21 16.00 -12.62
CA GLY A 18 -2.51 15.77 -13.29
C GLY A 18 -3.53 15.00 -12.43
N LEU A 19 -3.40 15.03 -11.10
CA LEU A 19 -4.28 14.28 -10.20
C LEU A 19 -5.66 14.94 -10.13
N PRO A 20 -6.74 14.23 -10.51
CA PRO A 20 -8.05 14.84 -10.74
C PRO A 20 -8.83 15.20 -9.47
N ASP A 21 -8.42 14.69 -8.31
CA ASP A 21 -9.18 14.78 -7.07
C ASP A 21 -8.45 15.62 -5.98
N PRO A 22 -9.04 16.73 -5.48
CA PRO A 22 -8.50 17.53 -4.38
C PRO A 22 -8.22 16.73 -3.09
N ASP A 23 -9.01 15.71 -2.79
CA ASP A 23 -8.77 14.87 -1.61
C ASP A 23 -7.52 14.00 -1.79
N MET A 24 -7.30 13.47 -2.99
CA MET A 24 -6.07 12.78 -3.37
C MET A 24 -4.85 13.71 -3.31
N GLN A 25 -4.97 14.94 -3.82
CA GLN A 25 -3.90 15.95 -3.72
C GLN A 25 -3.56 16.27 -2.26
N ARG A 26 -4.57 16.39 -1.38
CA ARG A 26 -4.38 16.57 0.05
C ARG A 26 -3.75 15.34 0.71
N ALA A 27 -4.12 14.15 0.26
CA ALA A 27 -3.63 12.90 0.80
C ALA A 27 -2.13 12.72 0.57
N LEU A 28 -1.60 13.21 -0.56
CA LEU A 28 -0.19 13.12 -0.96
C LEU A 28 0.74 14.20 -0.37
N ARG A 29 0.21 15.15 0.39
CA ARG A 29 1.03 16.16 1.09
C ARG A 29 2.00 15.48 2.08
N PRO A 30 3.22 16.02 2.23
CA PRO A 30 4.21 15.45 3.12
C PRO A 30 3.79 15.61 4.59
N VAL A 31 4.29 14.71 5.42
CA VAL A 31 4.28 14.85 6.88
C VAL A 31 5.64 15.37 7.31
N LEU A 32 5.66 16.37 8.20
CA LEU A 32 6.90 16.91 8.75
C LEU A 32 7.33 16.06 9.95
N TYR A 33 8.53 15.48 9.88
CA TYR A 33 9.13 14.72 10.97
C TYR A 33 10.28 15.49 11.59
N ALA A 34 10.38 15.48 12.91
CA ALA A 34 11.53 16.04 13.61
C ALA A 34 12.76 15.16 13.41
N HIS A 35 13.89 15.75 13.01
CA HIS A 35 15.16 15.05 12.84
C HIS A 35 16.32 16.00 13.14
N GLN A 36 17.19 15.62 14.09
CA GLN A 36 18.44 16.34 14.43
C GLN A 36 18.27 17.86 14.64
N GLY A 37 17.19 18.30 15.28
CA GLY A 37 16.94 19.72 15.57
C GLY A 37 16.27 20.50 14.43
N GLY A 38 15.91 19.85 13.32
CA GLY A 38 15.10 20.42 12.25
C GLY A 38 13.88 19.55 11.90
N THR A 39 13.17 19.91 10.83
CA THR A 39 12.05 19.13 10.29
C THR A 39 12.35 18.66 8.87
N ILE A 40 12.08 17.39 8.58
CA ILE A 40 12.18 16.81 7.24
C ILE A 40 10.78 16.51 6.69
N PRO A 41 10.44 16.94 5.46
CA PRO A 41 9.20 16.52 4.81
C PRO A 41 9.33 15.09 4.30
N VAL A 42 8.39 14.23 4.69
CA VAL A 42 8.31 12.83 4.22
C VAL A 42 7.03 12.66 3.41
N PHE A 43 7.19 12.36 2.14
CA PHE A 43 6.09 12.13 1.21
C PHE A 43 5.62 10.66 1.24
N PRO A 44 4.33 10.39 0.99
CA PRO A 44 3.85 9.04 0.80
C PRO A 44 4.54 8.36 -0.40
N ILE A 45 4.84 7.07 -0.25
CA ILE A 45 5.34 6.22 -1.34
C ILE A 45 4.24 5.21 -1.66
N SER A 46 4.16 4.79 -2.92
CA SER A 46 3.25 3.73 -3.34
C SER A 46 3.89 2.78 -4.34
N PHE A 47 3.45 1.52 -4.30
CA PHE A 47 3.83 0.52 -5.29
C PHE A 47 2.77 0.42 -6.38
N SER A 48 3.19 0.01 -7.57
CA SER A 48 2.31 -0.27 -8.69
C SER A 48 2.82 -1.49 -9.43
N LEU A 49 1.91 -2.18 -10.11
CA LEU A 49 2.21 -3.31 -10.99
C LEU A 49 1.75 -2.97 -12.41
N PRO A 50 2.45 -3.43 -13.45
CA PRO A 50 1.95 -3.46 -14.81
C PRO A 50 0.57 -4.12 -14.92
N GLU A 51 -0.31 -3.58 -15.77
CA GLU A 51 -1.70 -4.04 -15.91
C GLU A 51 -1.80 -5.50 -16.38
N ASP A 52 -0.85 -5.95 -17.19
CA ASP A 52 -0.78 -7.32 -17.71
C ASP A 52 -0.50 -8.38 -16.63
N LEU A 53 -0.06 -7.96 -15.44
CA LEU A 53 0.07 -8.84 -14.28
C LEU A 53 -1.23 -9.03 -13.50
N PHE A 54 -2.27 -8.23 -13.77
CA PHE A 54 -3.58 -8.37 -13.13
C PHE A 54 -4.39 -9.47 -13.81
N VAL A 55 -5.04 -10.30 -13.00
CA VAL A 55 -6.05 -11.24 -13.50
C VAL A 55 -7.22 -10.46 -14.11
N ARG A 56 -7.65 -10.88 -15.30
CA ARG A 56 -8.77 -10.24 -16.02
C ARG A 56 -10.13 -10.44 -15.34
N ALA A 57 -10.24 -11.50 -14.54
CA ALA A 57 -11.40 -11.80 -13.72
C ALA A 57 -10.96 -12.50 -12.43
N VAL A 58 -11.71 -12.30 -11.35
CA VAL A 58 -11.44 -12.96 -10.06
C VAL A 58 -11.57 -14.48 -10.25
N PRO A 59 -10.51 -15.28 -9.97
CA PRO A 59 -10.58 -16.73 -10.12
C PRO A 59 -11.52 -17.37 -9.10
N GLN A 60 -11.96 -18.60 -9.39
CA GLN A 60 -12.77 -19.39 -8.45
C GLN A 60 -12.03 -19.62 -7.13
N LYS A 61 -12.69 -19.26 -6.02
CA LYS A 61 -12.12 -19.33 -4.68
C LYS A 61 -12.44 -20.67 -4.02
N THR A 62 -11.41 -21.35 -3.54
CA THR A 62 -11.52 -22.65 -2.86
C THR A 62 -10.90 -22.65 -1.47
N LYS A 63 -10.22 -21.56 -1.07
CA LYS A 63 -9.58 -21.39 0.23
C LYS A 63 -9.97 -20.07 0.87
N TYR A 64 -10.21 -20.05 2.17
CA TYR A 64 -10.37 -18.80 2.91
C TYR A 64 -9.06 -18.03 2.95
N PHE A 65 -7.96 -18.67 3.37
CA PHE A 65 -6.64 -18.06 3.47
C PHE A 65 -5.63 -18.77 2.59
N SER A 66 -4.73 -17.99 1.99
CA SER A 66 -3.53 -18.51 1.36
C SER A 66 -2.64 -19.22 2.39
N SER A 67 -1.97 -20.29 1.96
CA SER A 67 -0.96 -20.97 2.78
C SER A 67 0.39 -20.25 2.81
N ILE A 68 0.61 -19.22 1.98
CA ILE A 68 1.84 -18.43 1.99
C ILE A 68 1.82 -17.50 3.20
N MET A 69 2.57 -17.88 4.24
CA MET A 69 2.61 -17.15 5.50
C MET A 69 3.85 -16.24 5.53
N PRO A 70 3.67 -14.90 5.55
CA PRO A 70 4.79 -13.98 5.52
C PRO A 70 5.71 -14.26 6.71
N GLY A 71 7.02 -14.23 6.48
CA GLY A 71 8.09 -14.50 7.46
C GLY A 71 8.20 -15.96 7.93
N ASN A 72 7.40 -16.87 7.39
CA ASN A 72 7.66 -18.30 7.46
C ASN A 72 8.14 -18.80 6.08
N GLY A 73 9.46 -18.86 5.89
CA GLY A 73 10.05 -19.21 4.60
C GLY A 73 9.68 -20.61 4.09
N SER A 74 9.32 -21.56 4.97
CA SER A 74 8.93 -22.91 4.54
C SER A 74 7.58 -22.96 3.81
N THR A 75 6.80 -21.88 3.88
CA THR A 75 5.51 -21.76 3.20
C THR A 75 5.60 -21.08 1.83
N TYR A 76 6.80 -20.62 1.44
CA TYR A 76 6.98 -19.85 0.22
C TYR A 76 7.01 -20.76 -1.00
N LEU A 77 6.24 -20.38 -2.01
CA LEU A 77 6.22 -21.03 -3.30
C LEU A 77 7.23 -20.33 -4.22
N HIS A 78 8.22 -21.07 -4.70
CA HIS A 78 9.27 -20.55 -5.58
C HIS A 78 8.91 -20.66 -7.07
N ASN A 79 7.94 -21.50 -7.40
CA ASN A 79 7.35 -21.57 -8.73
C ASN A 79 6.31 -20.44 -8.89
N LEU A 80 6.43 -19.67 -9.97
CA LEU A 80 5.57 -18.53 -10.23
C LEU A 80 4.09 -18.93 -10.46
N GLU A 81 3.84 -20.02 -11.16
CA GLU A 81 2.48 -20.47 -11.45
C GLU A 81 1.79 -21.01 -10.20
N ASP A 82 2.52 -21.75 -9.35
CA ASP A 82 2.00 -22.18 -8.05
C ASP A 82 1.68 -20.98 -7.15
N TYR A 83 2.55 -19.97 -7.13
CA TYR A 83 2.35 -18.71 -6.41
C TYR A 83 1.08 -17.99 -6.87
N LYS A 84 0.94 -17.82 -8.18
CA LYS A 84 -0.25 -17.20 -8.80
C LYS A 84 -1.52 -17.98 -8.48
N ALA A 85 -1.50 -19.30 -8.65
CA ALA A 85 -2.65 -20.16 -8.39
C ALA A 85 -3.04 -20.19 -6.90
N GLU A 86 -2.07 -20.10 -6.00
CA GLU A 86 -2.28 -20.07 -4.55
C GLU A 86 -3.03 -18.82 -4.09
N TYR A 87 -2.64 -17.63 -4.56
CA TYR A 87 -3.43 -16.43 -4.31
C TYR A 87 -4.74 -16.41 -5.10
N GLY A 88 -4.72 -16.84 -6.36
CA GLY A 88 -5.89 -16.90 -7.22
C GLY A 88 -7.06 -17.67 -6.58
N ARG A 89 -6.79 -18.79 -5.92
CA ARG A 89 -7.82 -19.62 -5.28
C ARG A 89 -8.16 -19.22 -3.83
N SER A 90 -7.48 -18.24 -3.26
CA SER A 90 -7.68 -17.80 -1.87
C SER A 90 -8.52 -16.52 -1.80
N TYR A 91 -9.44 -16.42 -0.84
CA TYR A 91 -10.17 -15.18 -0.55
C TYR A 91 -9.23 -14.13 0.04
N PHE A 92 -8.46 -14.53 1.05
CA PHE A 92 -7.55 -13.67 1.80
C PHE A 92 -6.11 -14.17 1.72
N ALA A 93 -5.16 -13.26 1.80
CA ALA A 93 -3.75 -13.57 1.97
C ALA A 93 -3.16 -12.76 3.13
N VAL A 94 -2.62 -13.46 4.13
CA VAL A 94 -1.97 -12.79 5.26
C VAL A 94 -0.76 -12.03 4.77
N THR A 95 -0.69 -10.75 5.11
CA THR A 95 0.43 -9.87 4.81
C THR A 95 0.70 -8.94 5.98
N ARG A 96 1.86 -8.29 5.95
CA ARG A 96 2.34 -7.40 7.00
C ARG A 96 3.29 -6.38 6.41
N LYS A 97 3.52 -5.31 7.17
CA LYS A 97 4.56 -4.32 6.86
C LYS A 97 5.90 -5.02 6.62
N LYS A 98 6.64 -4.58 5.60
CA LYS A 98 7.99 -5.05 5.25
C LYS A 98 8.83 -3.84 4.86
N ALA A 99 9.67 -3.36 5.78
CA ALA A 99 10.39 -2.06 5.70
C ALA A 99 9.49 -0.81 5.57
N GLY A 100 8.19 -0.98 5.40
CA GLY A 100 7.16 0.04 5.36
C GLY A 100 5.77 -0.61 5.37
N TRP A 101 4.73 0.23 5.51
CA TRP A 101 3.35 -0.23 5.51
C TRP A 101 2.81 -0.57 4.13
N ASP A 102 3.28 0.12 3.09
CA ASP A 102 3.03 -0.30 1.71
C ASP A 102 4.18 -1.21 1.26
N CYS A 103 3.86 -2.31 0.58
CA CYS A 103 4.85 -3.26 0.06
C CYS A 103 4.35 -3.96 -1.20
N LEU A 104 5.29 -4.40 -2.04
CA LEU A 104 4.98 -5.05 -3.32
C LEU A 104 4.02 -6.26 -3.18
N ARG A 105 4.09 -7.00 -2.08
CA ARG A 105 3.20 -8.15 -1.83
C ARG A 105 1.72 -7.75 -1.80
N HIS A 106 1.40 -6.54 -1.33
CA HIS A 106 0.02 -6.07 -1.26
C HIS A 106 -0.59 -5.96 -2.66
N VAL A 107 0.13 -5.34 -3.58
CA VAL A 107 -0.32 -5.21 -4.98
C VAL A 107 -0.28 -6.56 -5.70
N GLU A 108 0.66 -7.46 -5.40
CA GLU A 108 0.69 -8.82 -5.98
C GLU A 108 -0.53 -9.65 -5.57
N VAL A 109 -0.91 -9.62 -4.28
CA VAL A 109 -2.10 -10.30 -3.76
C VAL A 109 -3.36 -9.79 -4.45
N ILE A 110 -3.50 -8.47 -4.58
CA ILE A 110 -4.64 -7.83 -5.27
C ILE A 110 -4.64 -8.19 -6.76
N ALA A 111 -3.48 -8.11 -7.43
CA ALA A 111 -3.35 -8.42 -8.85
C ALA A 111 -3.74 -9.86 -9.18
N LEU A 112 -3.58 -10.78 -8.24
CA LEU A 112 -3.97 -12.18 -8.37
C LEU A 112 -5.40 -12.46 -7.85
N GLY A 113 -6.14 -11.41 -7.49
CA GLY A 113 -7.55 -11.47 -7.15
C GLY A 113 -7.85 -11.88 -5.71
N ALA A 114 -6.87 -11.85 -4.80
CA ALA A 114 -7.08 -12.07 -3.36
C ALA A 114 -7.09 -10.75 -2.58
N VAL A 115 -7.68 -10.76 -1.39
CA VAL A 115 -7.73 -9.59 -0.49
C VAL A 115 -6.55 -9.63 0.48
N PRO A 116 -5.74 -8.56 0.58
CA PRO A 116 -4.72 -8.45 1.60
C PRO A 116 -5.34 -8.46 3.00
N TYR A 117 -4.98 -9.45 3.82
CA TYR A 117 -5.34 -9.49 5.24
C TYR A 117 -4.15 -8.98 6.06
N VAL A 118 -4.28 -7.77 6.63
CA VAL A 118 -3.24 -7.11 7.42
C VAL A 118 -3.66 -7.12 8.90
N PRO A 119 -3.15 -8.06 9.73
CA PRO A 119 -3.61 -8.20 11.12
C PRO A 119 -3.41 -6.94 11.97
N ASP A 120 -2.39 -6.15 11.66
CA ASP A 120 -1.94 -4.99 12.42
C ASP A 120 -2.43 -3.65 11.81
N LEU A 121 -3.45 -3.67 10.94
CA LEU A 121 -3.89 -2.49 10.19
C LEU A 121 -4.27 -1.30 11.08
N GLN A 122 -4.67 -1.53 12.34
CA GLN A 122 -4.98 -0.48 13.32
C GLN A 122 -3.79 0.41 13.69
N PHE A 123 -2.56 -0.05 13.44
CA PHE A 123 -1.35 0.72 13.69
C PHE A 123 -0.84 1.46 12.45
N LEU A 124 -1.63 1.50 11.37
CA LEU A 124 -1.31 2.17 10.11
C LEU A 124 -1.24 3.70 10.30
N PRO A 125 -0.11 4.35 9.96
CA PRO A 125 -0.01 5.80 9.98
C PRO A 125 -0.99 6.47 8.99
N PRO A 126 -1.52 7.67 9.30
CA PRO A 126 -2.55 8.32 8.47
C PRO A 126 -2.18 8.53 6.99
N LYS A 127 -0.88 8.61 6.66
CA LYS A 127 -0.35 8.95 5.33
C LYS A 127 0.37 7.79 4.61
N THR A 128 0.12 6.55 5.02
CA THR A 128 0.67 5.35 4.35
C THR A 128 -0.42 4.55 3.65
N MET A 129 -0.14 3.87 2.53
CA MET A 129 -1.18 3.15 1.77
C MET A 129 -2.35 4.08 1.37
N VAL A 130 -2.03 5.25 0.83
CA VAL A 130 -3.00 6.31 0.53
C VAL A 130 -4.00 5.91 -0.56
N PHE A 131 -3.55 5.10 -1.54
CA PHE A 131 -4.40 4.65 -2.65
C PHE A 131 -5.15 3.34 -2.37
N TYR A 132 -5.03 2.78 -1.16
CA TYR A 132 -5.72 1.55 -0.81
C TYR A 132 -7.12 1.86 -0.25
N PRO A 133 -8.13 1.01 -0.54
CA PRO A 133 -9.46 1.15 0.04
C PRO A 133 -9.44 0.68 1.51
N ARG A 134 -8.92 1.52 2.42
CA ARG A 134 -8.67 1.16 3.82
C ARG A 134 -9.91 0.65 4.54
N ALA A 135 -11.09 1.21 4.26
CA ALA A 135 -12.34 0.74 4.84
C ALA A 135 -12.64 -0.72 4.49
N LEU A 136 -12.38 -1.15 3.24
CA LEU A 136 -12.55 -2.55 2.83
C LEU A 136 -11.49 -3.46 3.47
N LEU A 137 -10.26 -2.96 3.65
CA LEU A 137 -9.22 -3.70 4.37
C LEU A 137 -9.54 -3.87 5.86
N GLU A 138 -10.19 -2.88 6.48
CA GLU A 138 -10.70 -2.99 7.85
C GLU A 138 -11.88 -3.96 7.94
N GLU A 139 -12.81 -3.91 6.99
CA GLU A 139 -13.93 -4.87 6.90
C GLU A 139 -13.43 -6.30 6.76
N ALA A 140 -12.43 -6.54 5.90
CA ALA A 140 -11.82 -7.86 5.70
C ALA A 140 -11.23 -8.46 6.98
N ARG A 141 -10.89 -7.64 8.00
CA ARG A 141 -10.39 -8.14 9.28
C ARG A 141 -11.47 -8.67 10.20
N ASN A 142 -12.73 -8.35 9.94
CA ASN A 142 -13.89 -8.81 10.70
C ASN A 142 -14.46 -10.14 10.17
N PHE A 143 -13.78 -10.76 9.20
CA PHE A 143 -14.07 -12.11 8.71
C PHE A 143 -13.75 -13.16 9.78
#